data_AF-A0A9E1PXP1-F1
#
_entry.id   AF-A0A9E1PXP1-F1
#
_cell.length_a   1.000
_cell.length_b   1.000
_cell.length_c   1.000
_cell.angle_alpha   90.00
_cell.angle_beta   90.00
_cell.angle_gamma   90.00
#
_symmetry.space_group_name_H-M   'P 1'
#
loop_
_entity.id
_entity.type
_entity.pdbx_description
1 polymer ?
#
loop_
_entity_poly.entity_id
_entity_poly.type
_entity_poly.pdbx_seq_one_letter_code
_entity_poly.pdbx_strand_id
1 'polypeptide(L)'
;MVTNNKTPAPDWDALRAQLMARKRAVYAELSAYPCQIAGCDIQFQLLSEKRDALIAAIARLDAARDSGGAPTAFLESAPDPDAPHP
;
A
#
# COMPACT_ATOMS: atom_id res chain seq x y z
N MET A 1 26.96 -13.04 -2.58
CA MET A 1 26.04 -12.85 -3.73
C MET A 1 25.22 -11.61 -3.44
N VAL A 2 25.65 -10.46 -3.98
CA VAL A 2 24.91 -9.20 -3.82
C VAL A 2 23.85 -9.20 -4.90
N THR A 3 22.59 -9.39 -4.53
CA THR A 3 21.48 -9.32 -5.47
C THR A 3 21.37 -7.87 -5.91
N ASN A 4 21.91 -7.57 -7.10
CA ASN A 4 21.63 -6.34 -7.83
C ASN A 4 20.12 -6.27 -8.05
N ASN A 5 19.43 -5.62 -7.12
CA ASN A 5 18.06 -5.14 -7.25
C ASN A 5 18.09 -4.00 -8.27
N LYS A 6 18.28 -4.40 -9.54
CA LYS A 6 17.93 -3.60 -10.70
C LYS A 6 16.41 -3.50 -10.66
N THR A 7 15.89 -2.54 -9.89
CA THR A 7 14.47 -2.20 -9.89
C THR A 7 14.10 -2.03 -11.36
N PRO A 8 13.29 -2.91 -11.97
CA PRO A 8 12.80 -2.65 -13.31
C PRO A 8 12.16 -1.27 -13.28
N ALA A 9 12.34 -0.48 -14.34
CA ALA A 9 11.76 0.85 -14.45
C ALA A 9 10.31 0.78 -13.94
N PRO A 10 9.89 1.67 -13.03
CA PRO A 10 8.62 1.50 -12.34
C PRO A 10 7.49 1.57 -13.38
N ASP A 11 6.97 0.43 -13.78
CA ASP A 11 5.77 0.37 -14.61
C ASP A 11 4.56 0.64 -13.72
N TRP A 12 3.63 1.45 -14.21
CA TRP A 12 2.37 1.73 -13.51
C TRP A 12 1.64 0.44 -13.10
N ASP A 13 1.69 -0.58 -13.96
CA ASP A 13 1.11 -1.89 -13.71
C ASP A 13 1.83 -2.63 -12.57
N ALA A 14 3.17 -2.61 -12.56
CA ALA A 14 3.96 -3.23 -11.50
C ALA A 14 3.76 -2.53 -10.14
N LEU A 15 3.64 -1.20 -10.11
CA LEU A 15 3.33 -0.46 -8.88
C LEU A 15 1.93 -0.80 -8.37
N ARG A 16 0.94 -0.82 -9.27
CA ARG A 16 -0.43 -1.19 -8.96
C ARG A 16 -0.52 -2.62 -8.42
N ALA A 17 0.18 -3.57 -9.06
CA ALA A 17 0.24 -4.95 -8.64
C ALA A 17 0.83 -5.10 -7.23
N GLN A 18 1.92 -4.37 -6.92
CA GLN A 18 2.51 -4.35 -5.58
C GLN A 18 1.55 -3.82 -4.52
N LEU A 19 0.89 -2.68 -4.78
CA LEU A 19 -0.08 -2.10 -3.84
C LEU A 19 -1.29 -3.02 -3.64
N MET A 20 -1.78 -3.65 -4.71
CA MET A 20 -2.86 -4.64 -4.63
C MET A 20 -2.47 -5.88 -3.84
N ALA A 21 -1.25 -6.39 -4.02
CA ALA A 21 -0.73 -7.51 -3.25
C ALA A 21 -0.66 -7.16 -1.75
N ARG A 22 -0.20 -5.94 -1.42
CA ARG A 22 -0.16 -5.43 -0.04
C ARG A 22 -1.56 -5.32 0.56
N LYS A 23 -2.51 -4.74 -0.18
CA LYS A 23 -3.92 -4.64 0.23
C LYS A 23 -4.51 -6.02 0.52
N ARG A 24 -4.20 -7.01 -0.33
CA ARG A 24 -4.68 -8.39 -0.15
C ARG A 24 -4.10 -9.05 1.10
N ALA A 25 -2.83 -8.79 1.43
CA ALA A 25 -2.23 -9.27 2.66
C ALA A 25 -2.94 -8.69 3.89
N VAL A 26 -3.17 -7.37 3.93
CA VAL A 26 -3.90 -6.71 5.03
C VAL A 26 -5.33 -7.25 5.17
N TYR A 27 -6.02 -7.50 4.05
CA TYR A 27 -7.34 -8.13 4.08
C TYR A 27 -7.31 -9.57 4.60
N ALA A 28 -6.28 -10.33 4.25
CA ALA A 28 -6.10 -11.69 4.78
C ALA A 28 -5.83 -11.65 6.29
N GLU A 29 -5.03 -10.71 6.77
CA GLU A 29 -4.79 -10.48 8.20
C GLU A 29 -6.07 -10.07 8.94
N LEU A 30 -6.86 -9.14 8.38
CA LEU A 30 -8.16 -8.73 8.92
C LEU A 30 -9.17 -9.88 8.96
N SER A 31 -9.19 -10.74 7.92
CA SER A 31 -10.09 -11.88 7.85
C SER A 31 -9.66 -13.05 8.74
N ALA A 32 -8.36 -13.19 8.98
CA ALA A 32 -7.80 -14.17 9.91
C ALA A 32 -7.89 -13.69 11.37
N TYR A 33 -8.13 -12.40 11.58
CA TYR A 33 -8.31 -11.83 12.90
C TYR A 33 -9.60 -12.40 13.52
N PRO A 34 -9.52 -13.16 14.63
CA PRO A 34 -10.71 -13.71 15.26
C PRO A 34 -11.64 -12.58 15.70
N CYS A 35 -12.96 -12.83 15.71
CA CYS A 35 -13.96 -11.87 16.17
C CYS A 35 -13.68 -11.51 17.65
N GLN A 36 -12.99 -10.40 17.91
CA GLN A 36 -12.49 -10.09 19.25
C GLN A 36 -13.55 -9.34 20.08
N ILE A 37 -13.63 -9.77 21.33
CA ILE A 37 -14.41 -9.22 22.44
C ILE A 37 -14.13 -7.71 22.53
N ALA A 38 -15.19 -6.91 22.64
CA ALA A 38 -15.14 -5.45 22.62
C ALA A 38 -14.08 -4.89 23.59
N GLY A 39 -13.17 -4.04 23.07
CA GLY A 39 -12.35 -3.15 23.89
C GLY A 39 -10.84 -3.15 23.66
N CYS A 40 -10.27 -4.02 22.82
CA CYS A 40 -8.80 -4.09 22.63
C CYS A 40 -8.34 -4.22 21.17
N ASP A 41 -9.05 -3.60 20.24
CA ASP A 41 -8.82 -3.80 18.80
C ASP A 41 -7.96 -2.70 18.17
N ILE A 42 -6.92 -2.26 18.90
CA ILE A 42 -5.91 -1.32 18.40
C ILE A 42 -5.27 -1.87 17.13
N GLN A 43 -5.06 -3.19 17.07
CA GLN A 43 -4.48 -3.85 15.90
C GLN A 43 -5.41 -3.85 14.69
N PHE A 44 -6.72 -4.00 14.88
CA PHE A 44 -7.68 -3.89 13.79
C PHE A 44 -7.83 -2.45 13.30
N GLN A 45 -7.77 -1.47 14.20
CA GLN A 45 -7.70 -0.05 13.82
C GLN A 45 -6.46 0.21 12.95
N LEU A 46 -5.27 -0.19 13.42
CA LEU A 46 -4.02 -0.10 12.66
C LEU A 46 -4.11 -0.80 11.30
N LEU A 47 -4.67 -2.01 11.23
CA LEU A 47 -4.86 -2.74 9.97
C LEU A 47 -5.87 -2.04 9.05
N SER A 48 -6.93 -1.45 9.61
CA SER A 48 -7.93 -0.69 8.85
C SER A 48 -7.37 0.62 8.31
N GLU A 49 -6.55 1.33 9.09
CA GLU A 49 -5.83 2.53 8.67
C GLU A 49 -4.81 2.20 7.57
N LYS A 50 -4.03 1.12 7.74
CA LYS A 50 -3.13 0.62 6.69
C LYS A 50 -3.89 0.30 5.39
N ARG A 51 -5.05 -0.34 5.49
CA ARG A 51 -5.91 -0.62 4.34
C ARG A 51 -6.34 0.67 3.67
N ASP A 52 -6.77 1.68 4.43
CA ASP A 52 -7.25 2.96 3.91
C ASP A 52 -6.13 3.72 3.19
N ALA A 53 -4.94 3.79 3.82
CA ALA A 53 -3.75 4.37 3.21
C ALA A 53 -3.37 3.69 1.89
N LEU A 54 -3.45 2.35 1.81
CA LEU A 54 -3.20 1.61 0.57
C LEU A 54 -4.26 1.90 -0.50
N ILE A 55 -5.53 2.07 -0.13
CA ILE A 55 -6.59 2.44 -1.08
C ILE A 55 -6.34 3.86 -1.62
N ALA A 56 -6.02 4.81 -0.75
CA ALA A 56 -5.68 6.18 -1.13
C ALA A 56 -4.45 6.23 -2.04
N ALA A 57 -3.42 5.43 -1.76
CA ALA A 57 -2.23 5.32 -2.60
C ALA A 57 -2.56 4.78 -3.99
N ILE A 58 -3.40 3.75 -4.11
CA ILE A 58 -3.85 3.21 -5.41
C ILE A 58 -4.67 4.26 -6.17
N ALA A 59 -5.57 4.98 -5.50
CA ALA A 59 -6.37 6.04 -6.14
C ALA A 59 -5.48 7.18 -6.66
N ARG A 60 -4.49 7.58 -5.87
CA ARG A 60 -3.51 8.61 -6.25
C ARG A 60 -2.63 8.13 -7.42
N LEU A 61 -2.26 6.86 -7.43
CA LEU A 61 -1.53 6.22 -8.53
C LEU A 61 -2.35 6.27 -9.83
N ASP A 62 -3.63 5.92 -9.76
CA ASP A 62 -4.53 5.92 -10.91
C ASP A 62 -4.77 7.34 -11.44
N ALA A 63 -4.95 8.32 -10.54
CA ALA A 63 -5.07 9.74 -10.92
C ALA A 63 -3.79 10.30 -11.56
N ALA A 64 -2.61 9.94 -11.04
CA ALA A 64 -1.33 10.35 -11.59
C ALA A 64 -1.08 9.73 -12.97
N ARG A 65 -1.53 8.48 -13.17
CA ARG A 65 -1.51 7.81 -14.47
C ARG A 65 -2.42 8.50 -15.47
N ASP A 66 -3.65 8.84 -15.07
CA ASP A 66 -4.64 9.53 -15.93
C ASP A 66 -4.16 10.92 -16.36
N SER A 67 -3.49 11.63 -15.44
CA SER A 67 -2.86 12.93 -15.71
C SER A 67 -1.61 12.83 -16.62
N GLY A 68 -1.19 11.63 -17.04
CA GLY A 68 -0.01 11.41 -17.87
C GLY A 68 1.33 11.59 -17.13
N GLY A 69 1.32 11.45 -15.80
CA GLY A 69 2.51 11.58 -14.97
C GLY A 69 3.54 10.47 -15.18
N ALA A 70 4.76 10.69 -14.69
CA ALA A 70 5.78 9.66 -14.63
C ALA A 70 5.62 8.82 -13.34
N PRO A 71 5.76 7.49 -13.41
CA PRO A 71 5.67 6.61 -12.24
C PRO A 71 6.80 6.84 -11.23
N THR A 72 7.95 7.34 -11.68
CA THR A 72 9.03 7.83 -10.81
C THR A 72 8.62 9.06 -10.00
N ALA A 73 7.92 10.02 -10.60
CA ALA A 73 7.44 11.21 -9.89
C ALA A 73 6.41 10.86 -8.81
N PHE A 74 5.62 9.80 -9.04
CA PHE A 74 4.74 9.26 -8.00
C PHE A 74 5.53 8.68 -6.83
N LEU A 75 6.59 7.92 -7.08
CA LEU A 75 7.44 7.35 -6.02
C LEU A 75 8.17 8.42 -5.21
N GLU A 76 8.60 9.52 -5.83
CA GLU A 76 9.24 10.64 -5.13
C GLU A 76 8.24 11.45 -4.29
N SER A 77 6.97 11.50 -4.71
CA SER A 77 5.92 12.29 -4.04
C SER A 77 5.08 11.47 -3.06
N ALA A 78 5.12 10.14 -3.13
CA ALA A 78 4.36 9.27 -2.27
C ALA A 78 5.04 9.17 -0.88
N PRO A 79 4.38 9.59 0.20
CA PRO A 79 4.83 9.21 1.53
C PRO A 79 4.80 7.68 1.64
N ASP A 80 5.83 7.11 2.27
CA ASP A 80 5.97 5.66 2.42
C ASP A 80 4.69 5.08 3.02
N PRO A 81 4.01 4.12 2.37
CA PRO A 81 2.74 3.59 2.86
C PRO A 81 2.90 2.78 4.16
N ASP A 82 4.14 2.51 4.58
CA ASP A 82 4.48 1.87 5.86
C ASP A 82 4.90 2.90 6.93
N ALA A 83 5.02 4.19 6.58
CA ALA A 83 5.35 5.22 7.57
C ALA A 83 4.19 5.32 8.59
N PRO A 84 4.45 5.09 9.88
CA PRO A 84 3.45 5.33 10.90
C PRO A 84 3.05 6.80 10.87
N HIS A 85 1.74 7.06 10.74
CA HIS A 85 1.20 8.39 10.98
C HIS A 85 1.53 8.77 12.43
N PRO A 86 2.15 9.93 12.69
CA PRO A 86 2.46 10.41 14.04
C PRO A 86 1.19 10.75 14.83
#